data_AF-A0A4R6IBU2-F1
#
_entry.id   AF-A0A4R6IBU2-F1
#
_cell.length_a   1.000
_cell.length_b   1.000
_cell.length_c   1.000
_cell.angle_alpha   90.00
_cell.angle_beta   90.00
_cell.angle_gamma   90.00
#
_symmetry.space_group_name_H-M   'P 1'
#
loop_
_entity.id
_entity.type
_entity.pdbx_description
1 polymer ?
#
loop_
_entity_poly.entity_id
_entity_poly.type
_entity_poly.pdbx_seq_one_letter_code
_entity_poly.pdbx_strand_id
1 'polypeptide(L)'
;MGSRPRITNKLIGEIVIDKLEYVQNKSSNRARKILNSIERIDLEIWCDQHYYNRVQLGDQYGKRAGIEVENVKSLVLRSIQHLIYYSFKVKNFSFVNFERSVRAIRTVLQEAGETGVLNIVTEFHHLESNKYQVTIITAMQKDDFKISVGQYVLETHGVSSTLKKFDGRNLVAMGVFD
;
A
#
# COMPACT_ATOMS: atom_id res chain seq x y z
N MET A 1 -26.36 48.11 45.48
CA MET A 1 -25.92 46.79 44.99
C MET A 1 -25.49 46.95 43.54
N GLY A 2 -24.20 46.84 43.23
CA GLY A 2 -23.71 46.83 41.86
C GLY A 2 -22.91 45.56 41.63
N SER A 3 -23.46 44.60 40.89
CA SER A 3 -22.77 43.35 40.56
C SER A 3 -21.61 43.60 39.61
N ARG A 4 -20.41 43.10 39.96
CA ARG A 4 -19.22 43.14 39.09
C ARG A 4 -19.51 42.39 37.78
N PRO A 5 -19.21 42.98 36.60
CA PRO A 5 -19.31 42.28 35.33
C PRO A 5 -18.39 41.05 35.32
N ARG A 6 -18.91 39.88 34.93
CA ARG A 6 -18.08 38.69 34.73
C ARG A 6 -17.43 38.77 33.35
N ILE A 7 -16.11 38.54 33.30
CA ILE A 7 -15.38 38.35 32.04
C ILE A 7 -15.98 37.12 31.37
N THR A 8 -16.64 37.31 30.22
CA THR A 8 -17.11 36.22 29.39
C THR A 8 -15.98 35.76 28.47
N ASN A 9 -15.71 34.46 28.40
CA ASN A 9 -14.78 33.83 27.45
C ASN A 9 -15.31 33.88 26.00
N LYS A 10 -15.80 35.04 25.54
CA LYS A 10 -16.03 35.25 24.11
C LYS A 10 -14.64 35.43 23.50
N LEU A 11 -14.23 34.45 22.69
CA LEU A 11 -13.13 34.60 21.74
C LEU A 11 -13.48 35.78 20.83
N ILE A 12 -12.96 36.96 21.14
CA ILE A 12 -13.00 38.14 20.30
C ILE A 12 -11.57 38.38 19.85
N GLY A 13 -11.28 37.99 18.61
CA GLY A 13 -9.98 38.18 17.98
C GLY A 13 -9.88 37.38 16.69
N GLU A 14 -9.30 37.98 15.65
CA GLU A 14 -8.83 37.23 14.49
C GLU A 14 -7.82 36.17 14.95
N ILE A 15 -7.88 34.97 14.36
CA ILE A 15 -6.83 33.96 14.54
C ILE A 15 -5.57 34.50 13.88
N VAL A 16 -4.70 35.13 14.65
CA VAL A 16 -3.38 35.55 14.19
C VAL A 16 -2.50 34.30 14.14
N ILE A 17 -2.32 33.74 12.94
CA ILE A 17 -1.39 32.62 12.71
C ILE A 17 0.03 33.22 12.64
N ASP A 18 0.79 33.12 13.72
CA ASP A 18 2.20 33.49 13.71
C ASP A 18 3.02 32.42 12.96
N LYS A 19 3.46 32.76 11.74
CA LYS A 19 4.26 31.89 10.88
C LYS A 19 5.63 31.54 11.46
N LEU A 20 6.08 32.25 12.49
CA LEU A 20 7.35 32.01 13.19
C LEU A 20 7.14 31.30 14.53
N GLU A 21 5.91 30.96 14.92
CA GLU A 21 5.65 30.27 16.18
C GLU A 21 6.27 28.87 16.20
N TYR A 22 6.83 28.49 17.34
CA TYR A 22 7.23 27.12 17.60
C TYR A 22 6.01 26.33 18.09
N VAL A 23 5.68 25.25 17.40
CA VAL A 23 4.55 24.38 17.68
C VAL A 23 5.02 22.94 17.96
N GLN A 24 4.22 22.17 18.69
CA GLN A 24 4.50 20.76 18.91
C GLN A 24 4.30 19.95 17.62
N ASN A 25 5.25 19.07 17.27
CA ASN A 25 5.11 18.05 16.25
C ASN A 25 5.34 16.65 16.86
N LYS A 26 5.35 15.59 16.03
CA LYS A 26 5.51 14.20 16.50
C LYS A 26 6.86 13.89 17.19
N SER A 27 7.86 14.77 17.07
CA SER A 27 9.21 14.59 17.59
C SER A 27 9.58 15.58 18.71
N SER A 28 9.06 16.81 18.67
CA SER A 28 9.41 17.88 19.61
C SER A 28 8.23 18.77 19.95
N ASN A 29 8.19 19.23 21.21
CA ASN A 29 7.20 20.20 21.70
C ASN A 29 7.52 21.65 21.31
N ARG A 30 8.65 21.89 20.63
CA ARG A 30 9.13 23.21 20.21
C ARG A 30 9.70 23.16 18.79
N ALA A 31 8.92 22.67 17.84
CA ALA A 31 9.33 22.56 16.45
C ALA A 31 8.82 23.75 15.61
N ARG A 32 9.54 24.10 14.55
CA ARG A 32 9.06 25.07 13.55
C ARG A 32 9.05 24.41 12.19
N LYS A 33 7.97 24.57 11.43
CA LYS A 33 7.88 24.06 10.06
C LYS A 33 8.73 24.94 9.14
N ILE A 34 9.72 24.35 8.47
CA ILE A 34 10.62 25.07 7.55
C ILE A 34 10.15 24.94 6.10
N LEU A 35 9.68 23.75 5.72
CA LEU A 35 9.26 23.45 4.35
C LEU A 35 8.10 22.47 4.36
N ASN A 36 7.31 22.50 3.29
CA ASN A 36 6.41 21.45 2.88
C ASN A 36 6.67 21.14 1.41
N SER A 37 7.13 19.94 1.07
CA SER A 37 7.24 19.49 -0.31
C SER A 37 6.36 18.27 -0.54
N ILE A 38 6.01 18.06 -1.82
CA ILE A 38 5.33 16.84 -2.27
C ILE A 38 6.28 16.16 -3.24
N GLU A 39 6.71 14.96 -2.87
CA GLU A 39 7.52 14.10 -3.74
C GLU A 39 6.58 13.18 -4.54
N ARG A 40 6.93 12.93 -5.81
CA ARG A 40 6.17 12.04 -6.71
C ARG A 40 6.97 10.77 -6.95
N ILE A 41 6.27 9.64 -7.04
CA ILE A 41 6.85 8.34 -7.40
C ILE A 41 6.42 8.01 -8.83
N ASP A 42 7.39 7.67 -9.67
CA ASP A 42 7.19 7.14 -11.02
C ASP A 42 7.15 5.60 -11.00
N LEU A 43 6.22 5.01 -11.75
CA LEU A 43 5.91 3.59 -11.72
C LEU A 43 5.78 3.04 -13.14
N GLU A 44 6.67 2.11 -13.48
CA GLU A 44 6.57 1.33 -14.71
C GLU A 44 5.89 -0.02 -14.41
N ILE A 45 4.68 -0.23 -14.93
CA ILE A 45 3.93 -1.48 -14.73
C ILE A 45 4.11 -2.39 -15.94
N TRP A 46 4.68 -3.57 -15.69
CA TRP A 46 4.94 -4.61 -16.68
C TRP A 46 4.11 -5.87 -16.40
N CYS A 47 3.82 -6.62 -17.46
CA CYS A 47 3.13 -7.91 -17.36
C CYS A 47 4.09 -9.02 -17.78
N ASP A 48 4.24 -10.04 -16.95
CA ASP A 48 4.94 -11.26 -17.34
C ASP A 48 4.18 -11.97 -18.48
N GLN A 49 4.91 -12.61 -19.39
CA GLN A 49 4.32 -13.35 -20.52
C GLN A 49 3.30 -14.39 -20.05
N HIS A 50 3.55 -15.05 -18.92
CA HIS A 50 2.64 -16.03 -18.34
C HIS A 50 1.29 -15.42 -17.94
N TYR A 51 1.30 -14.25 -17.31
CA TYR A 51 0.08 -13.50 -17.01
C TYR A 51 -0.62 -13.08 -18.30
N TYR A 52 0.13 -12.50 -19.24
CA TYR A 52 -0.42 -12.05 -20.52
C TYR A 52 -1.13 -13.17 -21.29
N ASN A 53 -0.51 -14.34 -21.38
CA ASN A 53 -1.08 -15.52 -22.02
C ASN A 53 -2.39 -15.96 -21.35
N ARG A 54 -2.47 -15.93 -20.00
CA ARG A 54 -3.70 -16.29 -19.27
C ARG A 54 -4.86 -15.35 -19.56
N VAL A 55 -4.59 -14.05 -19.71
CA VAL A 55 -5.62 -13.06 -20.02
C VAL A 55 -6.11 -13.21 -21.46
N GLN A 56 -5.18 -13.39 -22.41
CA GLN A 56 -5.52 -13.40 -23.84
C GLN A 56 -6.07 -14.75 -24.32
N LEU A 57 -5.39 -15.84 -23.93
CA LEU A 57 -5.63 -17.18 -24.47
C LEU A 57 -6.48 -18.04 -23.54
N GLY A 58 -6.58 -17.67 -22.25
CA GLY A 58 -7.24 -18.49 -21.25
C GLY A 58 -6.45 -19.77 -20.92
N ASP A 59 -7.17 -20.79 -20.50
CA ASP A 59 -6.65 -22.15 -20.36
C ASP A 59 -7.59 -23.18 -21.04
N GLN A 60 -7.39 -24.47 -20.78
CA GLN A 60 -8.22 -25.55 -21.32
C GLN A 60 -9.72 -25.45 -20.98
N TYR A 61 -10.09 -24.59 -20.02
CA TYR A 61 -11.47 -24.31 -19.61
C TYR A 61 -11.98 -22.96 -20.13
N GLY A 62 -11.23 -22.28 -21.01
CA GLY A 62 -11.59 -21.00 -21.61
C GLY A 62 -10.92 -19.79 -20.94
N LYS A 63 -11.43 -18.59 -21.25
CA LYS A 63 -10.91 -17.35 -20.68
C LYS A 63 -11.24 -17.24 -19.20
N ARG A 64 -10.27 -16.80 -18.41
CA ARG A 64 -10.45 -16.57 -16.97
C ARG A 64 -11.07 -15.19 -16.74
N ALA A 65 -12.24 -15.16 -16.12
CA ALA A 65 -12.89 -13.93 -15.69
C ALA A 65 -12.18 -13.34 -14.46
N GLY A 66 -12.27 -12.02 -14.30
CA GLY A 66 -11.85 -11.29 -13.09
C GLY A 66 -10.35 -10.99 -12.99
N ILE A 67 -9.55 -11.40 -13.98
CA ILE A 67 -8.12 -11.09 -14.08
C ILE A 67 -7.82 -10.10 -15.21
N GLU A 68 -8.81 -9.29 -15.60
CA GLU A 68 -8.66 -8.27 -16.64
C GLU A 68 -7.60 -7.23 -16.25
N VAL A 69 -6.90 -6.70 -17.24
CA VAL A 69 -5.76 -5.80 -17.03
C VAL A 69 -6.12 -4.59 -16.16
N GLU A 70 -7.30 -3.99 -16.36
CA GLU A 70 -7.71 -2.82 -15.57
C GLU A 70 -8.00 -3.16 -14.10
N ASN A 71 -8.60 -4.32 -13.82
CA ASN A 71 -8.84 -4.79 -12.45
C ASN A 71 -7.52 -5.01 -11.72
N VAL A 72 -6.60 -5.71 -12.39
CA VAL A 72 -5.24 -5.98 -11.87
C VAL A 72 -4.47 -4.68 -11.63
N LYS A 73 -4.44 -3.79 -12.62
CA LYS A 73 -3.76 -2.49 -12.53
C LYS A 73 -4.33 -1.62 -11.41
N SER A 74 -5.66 -1.56 -11.26
CA SER A 74 -6.33 -0.80 -10.21
C SER A 74 -5.92 -1.29 -8.81
N LEU A 75 -5.93 -2.61 -8.59
CA LEU A 75 -5.51 -3.20 -7.31
C LEU A 75 -4.01 -2.96 -7.03
N VAL A 76 -3.15 -3.10 -8.03
CA VAL A 76 -1.71 -2.78 -7.90
C VAL A 76 -1.52 -1.34 -7.46
N LEU A 77 -2.14 -0.37 -8.13
CA LEU A 77 -1.99 1.06 -7.83
C LEU A 77 -2.47 1.42 -6.42
N ARG A 78 -3.63 0.90 -5.99
CA ARG A 78 -4.13 1.11 -4.62
C ARG A 78 -3.22 0.47 -3.58
N SER A 79 -2.70 -0.72 -3.87
CA SER A 79 -1.84 -1.46 -2.96
C SER A 79 -0.53 -0.75 -2.63
N ILE A 80 0.02 0.07 -3.55
CA ILE A 80 1.32 0.71 -3.38
C ILE A 80 1.37 1.61 -2.14
N GLN A 81 0.31 2.39 -1.87
CA GLN A 81 0.28 3.26 -0.69
C GLN A 81 0.33 2.46 0.61
N HIS A 82 -0.38 1.32 0.65
CA HIS A 82 -0.34 0.41 1.79
C HIS A 82 1.02 -0.26 1.94
N LEU A 83 1.63 -0.73 0.85
CA LEU A 83 2.96 -1.33 0.87
C LEU A 83 4.02 -0.35 1.39
N ILE A 84 3.97 0.90 0.90
CA ILE A 84 4.84 1.97 1.40
C ILE A 84 4.62 2.18 2.90
N TYR A 85 3.36 2.32 3.34
CA TYR A 85 3.04 2.46 4.77
C TYR A 85 3.63 1.32 5.60
N TYR A 86 3.45 0.07 5.18
CA TYR A 86 3.96 -1.08 5.90
C TYR A 86 5.49 -1.15 5.91
N SER A 87 6.17 -0.71 4.85
CA SER A 87 7.63 -0.66 4.81
C SER A 87 8.22 0.28 5.88
N PHE A 88 7.48 1.32 6.27
CA PHE A 88 7.86 2.20 7.37
C PHE A 88 7.39 1.70 8.75
N LYS A 89 6.22 1.06 8.83
CA LYS A 89 5.61 0.65 10.11
C LYS A 89 6.10 -0.71 10.62
N VAL A 90 6.25 -1.70 9.73
CA VAL A 90 6.54 -3.09 10.09
C VAL A 90 8.03 -3.34 9.98
N LYS A 91 8.67 -3.62 11.12
CA LYS A 91 10.10 -3.89 11.18
C LYS A 91 10.47 -5.09 10.29
N ASN A 92 11.54 -4.95 9.51
CA ASN A 92 12.07 -5.98 8.59
C ASN A 92 11.14 -6.35 7.43
N PHE A 93 10.08 -5.57 7.16
CA PHE A 93 9.31 -5.71 5.93
C PHE A 93 9.89 -4.80 4.84
N SER A 94 10.15 -5.38 3.68
CA SER A 94 10.39 -4.68 2.42
C SER A 94 9.67 -5.43 1.32
N PHE A 95 9.14 -4.70 0.35
CA PHE A 95 8.51 -5.25 -0.86
C PHE A 95 9.31 -4.91 -2.12
N VAL A 96 10.35 -4.06 -2.01
CA VAL A 96 11.16 -3.58 -3.13
C VAL A 96 12.47 -4.35 -3.19
N ASN A 97 12.82 -4.81 -4.38
CA ASN A 97 14.11 -5.41 -4.70
C ASN A 97 15.04 -4.34 -5.30
N PHE A 98 16.27 -4.23 -4.81
CA PHE A 98 17.26 -3.26 -5.33
C PHE A 98 18.09 -3.84 -6.47
N GLU A 99 18.30 -5.15 -6.46
CA GLU A 99 19.06 -5.87 -7.46
C GLU A 99 18.26 -7.07 -7.95
N ARG A 100 18.53 -7.49 -9.18
CA ARG A 100 17.97 -8.73 -9.71
C ARG A 100 18.55 -9.91 -8.93
N SER A 101 17.69 -10.65 -8.24
CA SER A 101 18.11 -11.81 -7.46
C SER A 101 17.35 -13.07 -7.85
N VAL A 102 17.95 -14.23 -7.60
CA VAL A 102 17.32 -15.54 -7.84
C VAL A 102 16.09 -15.73 -6.94
N ARG A 103 16.05 -15.05 -5.79
CA ARG A 103 14.97 -15.10 -4.80
C ARG A 103 14.41 -13.71 -4.54
N ALA A 104 14.00 -13.03 -5.61
CA ALA A 104 13.36 -11.73 -5.51
C ALA A 104 12.11 -11.81 -4.63
N ILE A 105 11.91 -10.77 -3.83
CA ILE A 105 10.73 -10.62 -2.98
C ILE A 105 9.52 -10.44 -3.88
N ARG A 106 8.56 -11.35 -3.72
CA ARG A 106 7.23 -11.27 -4.35
C ARG A 106 6.18 -11.04 -3.29
N THR A 107 5.24 -10.16 -3.61
CA THR A 107 4.10 -9.86 -2.75
C THR A 107 2.82 -10.31 -3.44
N VAL A 108 1.95 -11.00 -2.70
CA VAL A 108 0.60 -11.32 -3.19
C VAL A 108 -0.35 -10.21 -2.76
N LEU A 109 -1.02 -9.57 -3.71
CA LEU A 109 -2.08 -8.61 -3.47
C LEU A 109 -3.41 -9.35 -3.55
N GLN A 110 -4.25 -9.19 -2.54
CA GLN A 110 -5.55 -9.85 -2.45
C GLN A 110 -6.68 -8.85 -2.29
N GLU A 111 -7.75 -9.08 -3.03
CA GLU A 111 -9.02 -8.37 -2.86
C GLU A 111 -10.18 -9.34 -3.08
N ALA A 112 -11.20 -9.26 -2.23
CA ALA A 112 -12.42 -10.03 -2.42
C ALA A 112 -13.16 -9.51 -3.67
N GLY A 113 -13.39 -10.38 -4.64
CA GLY A 113 -14.25 -10.13 -5.78
C GLY A 113 -15.59 -10.86 -5.68
N GLU A 114 -16.46 -10.68 -6.67
CA GLU A 114 -17.81 -11.28 -6.68
C GLU A 114 -17.80 -12.81 -6.70
N THR A 115 -16.85 -13.42 -7.41
CA THR A 115 -16.78 -14.86 -7.66
C THR A 115 -15.62 -15.55 -6.93
N GLY A 116 -14.97 -14.83 -6.01
CA GLY A 116 -13.83 -15.32 -5.23
C GLY A 116 -12.76 -14.25 -5.04
N VAL A 117 -11.66 -14.61 -4.36
CA VAL A 117 -10.55 -13.70 -4.10
C VAL A 117 -9.67 -13.51 -5.34
N LEU A 118 -9.48 -12.26 -5.77
CA LEU A 118 -8.47 -11.89 -6.76
C LEU A 118 -7.10 -11.90 -6.09
N ASN A 119 -6.18 -12.70 -6.61
CA ASN A 119 -4.81 -12.83 -6.15
C ASN A 119 -3.86 -12.36 -7.25
N ILE A 120 -3.03 -11.38 -6.96
CA ILE A 120 -2.04 -10.85 -7.91
C ILE A 120 -0.65 -11.02 -7.30
N VAL A 121 0.21 -11.79 -7.96
CA VAL A 121 1.62 -11.90 -7.58
C VAL A 121 2.39 -10.79 -8.28
N THR A 122 3.02 -9.94 -7.48
CA THR A 122 3.79 -8.78 -7.95
C THR A 122 5.23 -8.85 -7.48
N GLU A 123 6.12 -8.29 -8.28
CA GLU A 123 7.54 -8.15 -7.98
C GLU A 123 7.93 -6.69 -8.24
N PHE A 124 8.38 -5.99 -7.20
CA PHE A 124 8.77 -4.57 -7.30
C PHE A 124 10.29 -4.45 -7.35
N HIS A 125 10.79 -3.61 -8.26
CA HIS A 125 12.21 -3.27 -8.36
C HIS A 125 12.43 -1.78 -8.30
N HIS A 126 13.46 -1.37 -7.57
CA HIS A 126 14.00 -0.03 -7.67
C HIS A 126 14.75 0.11 -9.00
N LEU A 127 14.49 1.19 -9.74
CA LEU A 127 15.26 1.54 -10.93
C LEU A 127 16.23 2.67 -10.62
N GLU A 128 15.68 3.81 -10.17
CA GLU A 128 16.44 5.01 -9.81
C GLU A 128 15.63 5.85 -8.81
N SER A 129 16.15 7.03 -8.45
CA SER A 129 15.51 7.91 -7.48
C SER A 129 14.04 8.15 -7.83
N ASN A 130 13.15 7.80 -6.90
CA ASN A 130 11.69 7.90 -7.05
C ASN A 130 11.08 7.12 -8.22
N LYS A 131 11.82 6.19 -8.86
CA LYS A 131 11.32 5.41 -10.00
C LYS A 131 11.41 3.92 -9.72
N TYR A 132 10.29 3.23 -9.87
CA TYR A 132 10.17 1.80 -9.59
C TYR A 132 9.51 1.07 -10.74
N GLN A 133 9.91 -0.19 -10.92
CA GLN A 133 9.25 -1.12 -11.81
C GLN A 133 8.37 -2.06 -10.99
N VAL A 134 7.17 -2.33 -11.47
CA VAL A 134 6.27 -3.36 -10.93
C VAL A 134 6.01 -4.38 -12.02
N THR A 135 6.40 -5.63 -11.80
CA THR A 135 6.05 -6.73 -12.71
C THR A 135 4.92 -7.54 -12.12
N ILE A 136 3.81 -7.65 -12.86
CA ILE A 136 2.72 -8.58 -12.56
C ILE A 136 3.15 -9.96 -13.07
N ILE A 137 3.51 -10.84 -12.15
CA ILE A 137 3.97 -12.20 -12.46
C ILE A 137 2.78 -13.09 -12.84
N THR A 138 1.70 -13.01 -12.07
CA THR A 138 0.47 -13.75 -12.36
C THR A 138 -0.72 -13.15 -11.62
N ALA A 139 -1.93 -13.38 -12.14
CA ALA A 139 -3.17 -13.10 -11.45
C ALA A 139 -4.12 -14.29 -11.53
N MET A 140 -4.88 -14.53 -10.47
CA MET A 140 -5.87 -15.60 -10.37
C MET A 140 -7.03 -15.21 -9.46
N GLN A 141 -8.27 -15.40 -9.91
CA GLN A 141 -9.43 -15.35 -9.05
C GLN A 141 -9.71 -16.74 -8.48
N LYS A 142 -9.34 -16.97 -7.21
CA LYS A 142 -9.42 -18.26 -6.54
C LYS A 142 -9.27 -18.13 -5.02
N ASP A 143 -10.11 -18.81 -4.25
CA ASP A 143 -10.07 -18.71 -2.79
C ASP A 143 -8.92 -19.53 -2.16
N ASP A 144 -8.58 -20.69 -2.74
CA ASP A 144 -7.51 -21.57 -2.27
C ASP A 144 -6.16 -21.27 -2.96
N PHE A 145 -5.82 -20.00 -3.11
CA PHE A 145 -4.55 -19.59 -3.72
C PHE A 145 -3.35 -20.00 -2.85
N LYS A 146 -2.37 -20.69 -3.45
CA LYS A 146 -1.21 -21.22 -2.72
C LYS A 146 -0.16 -20.14 -2.50
N ILE A 147 0.13 -19.85 -1.23
CA ILE A 147 1.17 -18.92 -0.80
C ILE A 147 2.44 -19.69 -0.43
N SER A 148 3.59 -19.18 -0.86
CA SER A 148 4.89 -19.79 -0.57
C SER A 148 5.42 -19.38 0.80
N VAL A 149 6.23 -20.23 1.44
CA VAL A 149 6.85 -19.93 2.74
C VAL A 149 7.65 -18.63 2.66
N GLY A 150 7.44 -17.74 3.62
CA GLY A 150 8.10 -16.44 3.71
C GLY A 150 7.49 -15.35 2.83
N GLN A 151 6.51 -15.68 1.98
CA GLN A 151 5.86 -14.73 1.10
C GLN A 151 4.92 -13.80 1.88
N TYR A 152 4.93 -12.53 1.49
CA TYR A 152 4.03 -11.52 2.06
C TYR A 152 2.73 -11.45 1.27
N VAL A 153 1.64 -11.21 1.98
CA VAL A 153 0.30 -11.05 1.44
C VAL A 153 -0.29 -9.74 1.94
N LEU A 154 -0.70 -8.88 1.02
CA LEU A 154 -1.46 -7.68 1.32
C LEU A 154 -2.93 -7.94 0.98
N GLU A 155 -3.76 -8.07 2.00
CA GLU A 155 -5.21 -8.16 1.85
C GLU A 155 -5.80 -6.75 1.91
N THR A 156 -6.53 -6.35 0.88
CA THR A 156 -7.15 -5.03 0.76
C THR A 156 -8.66 -5.11 0.95
N HIS A 157 -9.21 -4.14 1.68
CA HIS A 157 -10.63 -4.02 1.99
C HIS A 157 -11.08 -2.57 1.76
N GLY A 158 -11.21 -2.18 0.49
CA GLY A 158 -11.51 -0.80 0.12
C GLY A 158 -10.33 0.13 0.41
N VAL A 159 -10.44 0.92 1.50
CA VAL A 159 -9.42 1.88 1.94
C VAL A 159 -8.51 1.34 3.05
N SER A 160 -8.86 0.20 3.64
CA SER A 160 -8.05 -0.45 4.66
C SER A 160 -7.32 -1.66 4.08
N SER A 161 -6.31 -2.13 4.80
CA SER A 161 -5.61 -3.36 4.43
C SER A 161 -4.98 -4.05 5.62
N THR A 162 -4.66 -5.34 5.45
CA THR A 162 -3.88 -6.14 6.39
C THR A 162 -2.66 -6.71 5.68
N LEU A 163 -1.47 -6.51 6.24
CA LEU A 163 -0.27 -7.22 5.80
C LEU A 163 -0.13 -8.52 6.59
N LYS A 164 0.06 -9.63 5.89
CA LYS A 164 0.34 -10.95 6.45
C LYS A 164 1.62 -11.55 5.89
N LYS A 165 2.20 -12.50 6.60
CA LYS A 165 3.35 -13.30 6.14
C LYS A 165 3.05 -14.78 6.36
N PHE A 166 3.31 -15.60 5.36
CA PHE A 166 3.18 -17.05 5.51
C PHE A 166 4.43 -17.63 6.17
N ASP A 167 4.28 -18.27 7.33
CA ASP A 167 5.39 -18.88 8.08
C ASP A 167 5.66 -20.36 7.72
N GLY A 168 4.86 -20.90 6.78
CA GLY A 168 4.88 -22.31 6.38
C GLY A 168 3.75 -23.15 6.95
N ARG A 169 2.98 -22.62 7.90
CA ARG A 169 1.76 -23.24 8.44
C ARG A 169 0.57 -22.31 8.31
N ASN A 170 0.73 -21.05 8.70
CA ASN A 170 -0.34 -20.07 8.78
C ASN A 170 0.06 -18.74 8.15
N LEU A 171 -0.94 -17.96 7.72
CA LEU A 171 -0.77 -16.54 7.41
C LEU A 171 -0.84 -15.75 8.71
N VAL A 172 0.29 -15.22 9.15
CA VAL A 172 0.40 -14.43 10.38
C VAL A 172 0.24 -12.95 10.05
N ALA A 173 -0.70 -12.28 10.72
CA ALA A 173 -0.89 -10.85 10.57
C ALA A 173 0.31 -10.06 11.14
N MET A 174 0.83 -9.14 10.33
CA MET A 174 1.99 -8.31 10.63
C MET A 174 1.59 -6.87 10.97
N GLY A 175 0.44 -6.41 10.45
CA GLY A 175 -0.09 -5.09 10.73
C GLY A 175 -1.40 -4.82 9.99
N VAL A 176 -2.09 -3.78 10.47
CA VAL A 176 -3.32 -3.24 9.88
C VAL A 176 -3.12 -1.77 9.54
N PHE A 177 -3.72 -1.35 8.44
CA PHE A 177 -3.86 0.03 7.97
C PHE A 177 -5.37 0.31 7.88
N ASP A 178 -5.83 1.27 8.68
CA ASP A 178 -7.22 1.72 8.76
C ASP A 178 -7.42 3.04 8.00
#